data_AF-A0A1W6KFE6-F1
#
_entry.id   AF-A0A1W6KFE6-F1
#
_cell.length_a   1.000
_cell.length_b   1.000
_cell.length_c   1.000
_cell.angle_alpha   90.00
_cell.angle_beta   90.00
_cell.angle_gamma   90.00
#
_symmetry.space_group_name_H-M   'P 1'
#
loop_
_entity.id
_entity.type
_entity.pdbx_description
1 polymer ?
#
loop_
_entity_poly.entity_id
_entity_poly.type
_entity_poly.pdbx_seq_one_letter_code
_entity_poly.pdbx_strand_id
1 'polypeptide(L)'
;MGWKNVKEAFDIKHNVIMEDGRIFIGSGFIHDLVSIDVDTGEIWENETLRNSLRENYPDLLKADPEKVRALILAPDTFKASIPVFTFQDGDIIECRCEEPGYPNVTHDGRMMYENRFSTDIQEVVRWAKNDLEIWSDNLDKHIQELQEKLDSARSTLKTAKSKYFKLCFDHPDT
;
A
#
# COMPACT_ATOMS: atom_id res chain seq x y z
N MET A 1 7.10 14.39 8.88
CA MET A 1 7.53 14.82 7.53
C MET A 1 6.41 15.67 6.96
N GLY A 2 6.74 16.68 6.17
CA GLY A 2 5.91 17.82 5.80
C GLY A 2 5.10 17.63 4.52
N TRP A 3 4.16 16.68 4.48
CA TRP A 3 3.34 16.47 3.29
C TRP A 3 2.39 17.64 3.05
N LYS A 4 1.89 18.28 4.13
CA LYS A 4 1.00 19.42 4.04
C LYS A 4 1.74 20.66 3.55
N ASN A 5 2.98 20.86 3.97
CA ASN A 5 3.86 21.92 3.46
C ASN A 5 4.03 21.81 1.93
N VAL A 6 4.23 20.60 1.39
CA VAL A 6 4.29 20.38 -0.07
C VAL A 6 2.94 20.68 -0.72
N LYS A 7 1.84 20.21 -0.14
CA LYS A 7 0.48 20.45 -0.64
C LYS A 7 0.18 21.95 -0.75
N GLU A 8 0.50 22.71 0.29
CA GLU A 8 0.23 24.15 0.36
C GLU A 8 1.19 24.96 -0.53
N ALA A 9 2.48 24.62 -0.56
CA ALA A 9 3.48 25.36 -1.34
C ALA A 9 3.24 25.33 -2.85
N PHE A 10 2.60 24.27 -3.35
CA PHE A 10 2.32 24.08 -4.79
C PHE A 10 0.83 24.09 -5.12
N ASP A 11 -0.03 24.53 -4.18
CA ASP A 11 -1.49 24.59 -4.33
C ASP A 11 -2.13 23.30 -4.88
N ILE A 12 -1.68 22.16 -4.36
CA ILE A 12 -2.07 20.83 -4.85
C ILE A 12 -3.53 20.55 -4.48
N LYS A 13 -4.39 20.40 -5.49
CA LYS A 13 -5.83 20.11 -5.33
C LYS A 13 -6.13 18.63 -5.14
N HIS A 14 -5.23 17.79 -5.63
CA HIS A 14 -5.28 16.34 -5.47
C HIS A 14 -4.97 15.95 -4.02
N ASN A 15 -5.26 14.69 -3.69
CA ASN A 15 -4.88 14.10 -2.42
C ASN A 15 -3.36 13.98 -2.33
N VAL A 16 -2.78 14.27 -1.17
CA VAL A 16 -1.34 14.17 -0.91
C VAL A 16 -1.17 13.25 0.28
N ILE A 17 -0.51 12.12 0.07
CA ILE A 17 -0.32 11.08 1.09
C ILE A 17 1.16 10.73 1.21
N MET A 18 1.53 10.11 2.31
CA MET A 18 2.86 9.52 2.50
C MET A 18 2.75 8.03 2.73
N GLU A 19 3.56 7.28 2.00
CA GLU A 19 3.67 5.83 2.12
C GLU A 19 5.07 5.41 1.65
N ASP A 20 5.69 4.45 2.35
CA ASP A 20 6.99 3.85 1.98
C ASP A 20 8.12 4.84 1.65
N GLY A 21 8.22 5.94 2.42
CA GLY A 21 9.25 6.96 2.19
C GLY A 21 9.03 7.78 0.92
N ARG A 22 7.79 7.85 0.42
CA ARG A 22 7.41 8.65 -0.73
C ARG A 22 6.19 9.48 -0.43
N ILE A 23 6.08 10.61 -1.12
CA ILE A 23 4.84 11.38 -1.20
C ILE A 23 4.15 11.03 -2.51
N PHE A 24 2.87 10.67 -2.43
CA PHE A 24 2.04 10.46 -3.60
C PHE A 24 1.01 11.57 -3.72
N ILE A 25 0.90 12.13 -4.91
CA ILE A 25 -0.15 13.07 -5.29
C ILE A 25 -1.10 12.33 -6.22
N GLY A 26 -2.36 12.22 -5.82
CA GLY A 26 -3.32 11.38 -6.52
C GLY A 26 -4.78 11.79 -6.36
N SER A 27 -5.64 11.11 -7.09
CA SER A 27 -7.09 11.18 -6.94
C SER A 27 -7.62 9.95 -6.21
N GLY A 28 -8.92 9.93 -5.90
CA GLY A 28 -9.58 8.72 -5.40
C GLY A 28 -9.55 7.54 -6.38
N PHE A 29 -9.29 7.78 -7.67
CA PHE A 29 -9.20 6.72 -8.69
C PHE A 29 -7.77 6.30 -8.98
N ILE A 30 -6.80 7.20 -8.81
CA ILE A 30 -5.40 7.00 -9.20
C ILE A 30 -4.51 7.60 -8.13
N HIS A 31 -3.94 6.73 -7.31
CA HIS A 31 -3.20 7.11 -6.11
C HIS A 31 -1.87 7.83 -6.39
N ASP A 32 -1.25 7.57 -7.54
CA ASP A 32 0.15 7.88 -7.82
C ASP A 32 0.33 8.68 -9.12
N LEU A 33 -0.54 9.66 -9.39
CA LEU A 33 -0.41 10.55 -10.57
C LEU A 33 0.98 11.19 -10.61
N VAL A 34 1.48 11.57 -9.44
CA VAL A 34 2.84 12.07 -9.24
C VAL A 34 3.40 11.44 -7.97
N SER A 35 4.65 10.99 -8.04
CA SER A 35 5.39 10.44 -6.90
C SER A 35 6.59 11.32 -6.61
N ILE A 36 6.90 11.53 -5.33
CA ILE A 36 8.07 12.31 -4.89
C ILE A 36 8.86 11.49 -3.87
N ASP A 37 10.16 11.39 -4.07
CA ASP A 37 11.07 10.79 -3.08
C ASP A 37 11.31 11.74 -1.91
N VAL A 38 11.18 11.25 -0.68
CA VAL A 38 11.39 12.10 0.51
C VAL A 38 12.85 12.45 0.75
N ASP A 39 13.78 11.59 0.32
CA ASP A 39 15.20 11.74 0.59
C ASP A 39 15.89 12.60 -0.45
N THR A 40 15.52 12.47 -1.73
CA THR A 40 16.14 13.20 -2.85
C THR A 40 15.31 14.38 -3.34
N GLY A 41 13.99 14.38 -3.10
CA GLY A 41 13.06 15.35 -3.70
C GLY A 41 12.83 15.11 -5.20
N GLU A 42 13.29 14.00 -5.75
CA GLU A 42 13.03 13.63 -7.14
C GLU A 42 11.54 13.37 -7.38
N ILE A 43 11.06 13.80 -8.54
CA ILE A 43 9.64 13.77 -8.90
C ILE A 43 9.46 12.92 -10.15
N TRP A 44 8.49 12.00 -10.09
CA TRP A 44 8.11 11.15 -11.20
C TRP A 44 6.63 11.30 -11.53
N GLU A 45 6.32 11.30 -12.82
CA GLU A 45 4.95 11.18 -13.31
C GLU A 45 4.58 9.71 -13.48
N ASN A 46 3.31 9.39 -13.29
CA ASN A 46 2.78 8.09 -13.67
C ASN A 46 2.98 7.84 -15.18
N GLU A 47 3.58 6.70 -15.53
CA GLU A 47 3.89 6.38 -16.93
C GLU A 47 2.66 6.18 -17.81
N THR A 48 1.52 5.81 -17.20
CA THR A 48 0.25 5.55 -17.88
C THR A 48 -0.50 6.85 -18.13
N LEU A 49 -0.48 7.78 -17.17
CA LEU A 49 -1.09 9.10 -17.28
C LEU A 49 -0.05 10.20 -17.41
N ARG A 50 0.69 10.11 -18.51
CA ARG A 50 1.70 11.10 -18.88
C ARG A 50 1.06 12.48 -19.02
N ASN A 51 1.79 13.50 -18.57
CA ASN A 51 1.43 14.92 -18.54
C ASN A 51 0.58 15.36 -17.34
N SER A 52 0.18 14.47 -16.42
CA SER A 52 -0.62 14.88 -15.24
C SER A 52 0.06 15.99 -14.42
N LEU A 53 1.37 15.89 -14.20
CA LEU A 53 2.16 16.91 -13.49
C LEU A 53 2.31 18.19 -14.32
N ARG A 54 2.54 18.10 -15.64
CA ARG A 54 2.62 19.27 -16.54
C ARG A 54 1.32 20.06 -16.61
N GLU A 55 0.20 19.36 -16.66
CA GLU A 55 -1.13 19.97 -16.83
C GLU A 55 -1.66 20.56 -15.53
N ASN A 56 -1.48 19.85 -14.40
CA ASN A 56 -2.06 20.27 -13.13
C ASN A 56 -1.10 21.05 -12.25
N TYR A 57 0.21 20.74 -12.30
CA TYR A 57 1.21 21.25 -11.37
C TYR A 57 2.53 21.65 -12.05
N PRO A 58 2.50 22.56 -13.05
CA PRO A 58 3.69 22.96 -13.80
C PRO A 58 4.79 23.60 -12.93
N ASP A 59 4.42 24.19 -11.79
CA ASP A 59 5.36 24.79 -10.85
C ASP A 59 6.09 23.74 -10.01
N LEU A 60 5.42 22.63 -9.69
CA LEU A 60 6.04 21.48 -9.03
C LEU A 60 7.04 20.80 -9.97
N LEU A 61 6.73 20.67 -11.26
CA LEU A 61 7.65 20.13 -12.27
C LEU A 61 8.94 20.93 -12.41
N LYS A 62 8.86 22.27 -12.25
CA LYS A 62 10.00 23.18 -12.37
C LYS A 62 10.70 23.42 -11.04
N ALA A 63 10.20 22.84 -9.95
CA ALA A 63 10.76 23.03 -8.63
C ALA A 63 12.16 22.41 -8.56
N ASP A 64 13.06 23.09 -7.86
CA ASP A 64 14.35 22.52 -7.48
C ASP A 64 14.10 21.36 -6.49
N PRO A 65 14.60 20.13 -6.76
CA PRO A 65 14.50 19.01 -5.83
C PRO A 65 14.93 19.35 -4.40
N GLU A 66 15.96 20.19 -4.22
CA GLU A 66 16.40 20.62 -2.88
C GLU A 66 15.35 21.47 -2.16
N LYS A 67 14.60 22.30 -2.90
CA LYS A 67 13.49 23.08 -2.34
C LYS A 67 12.34 22.16 -1.93
N VAL A 68 12.01 21.19 -2.77
CA VAL A 68 10.95 20.21 -2.49
C VAL A 68 11.33 19.41 -1.25
N ARG A 69 12.54 18.89 -1.20
CA ARG A 69 13.10 18.18 -0.05
C ARG A 69 13.07 19.02 1.23
N ALA A 70 13.43 20.31 1.15
CA ALA A 70 13.36 21.20 2.31
C ALA A 70 11.93 21.35 2.86
N LEU A 71 10.91 21.39 1.99
CA LEU A 71 9.50 21.41 2.40
C LEU A 71 9.08 20.10 3.08
N ILE A 72 9.55 18.96 2.58
CA ILE A 72 9.28 17.62 3.13
C ILE A 72 9.93 17.44 4.51
N LEU A 73 11.13 17.98 4.71
CA LEU A 73 11.84 17.86 5.98
C LEU A 73 11.33 18.86 7.02
N ALA A 74 10.74 19.97 6.60
CA ALA A 74 10.10 20.92 7.50
C ALA A 74 8.88 20.27 8.19
N PRO A 75 8.71 20.45 9.52
CA PRO A 75 7.51 19.98 10.22
C PRO A 75 6.24 20.64 9.67
N ASP A 76 5.17 19.85 9.51
CA ASP A 76 3.85 20.39 9.18
C ASP A 76 3.23 21.13 10.36
N THR A 77 2.37 22.11 10.05
CA THR A 77 1.54 22.79 11.05
C THR A 77 0.08 22.40 10.87
N PHE A 78 -0.53 21.87 11.93
CA PHE A 78 -1.93 21.44 11.96
C PHE A 78 -2.75 22.32 12.91
N LYS A 79 -3.97 22.69 12.51
CA LYS A 79 -4.92 23.52 13.27
C LYS A 79 -5.60 22.74 14.38
N ALA A 80 -5.70 21.41 14.24
CA ALA A 80 -6.29 20.50 15.20
C ALA A 80 -5.50 19.19 15.25
N SER A 81 -5.72 18.40 16.30
CA SER A 81 -5.04 17.10 16.51
C SER A 81 -6.00 16.10 17.15
N ILE A 82 -6.98 15.68 16.36
CA ILE A 82 -8.05 14.77 16.73
C ILE A 82 -7.50 13.33 16.68
N PRO A 83 -7.67 12.51 17.73
CA PRO A 83 -7.29 11.10 17.69
C PRO A 83 -8.19 10.34 16.72
N VAL A 84 -7.56 9.55 15.85
CA VAL A 84 -8.24 8.61 14.95
C VAL A 84 -7.48 7.30 14.98
N PHE A 85 -8.20 6.19 14.90
CA PHE A 85 -7.63 4.85 15.02
C PHE A 85 -7.71 4.16 13.67
N THR A 86 -6.72 3.32 13.38
CA THR A 86 -6.71 2.39 12.23
C THR A 86 -6.10 1.07 12.66
N PHE A 87 -5.99 0.11 11.74
CA PHE A 87 -5.37 -1.17 12.00
C PHE A 87 -4.47 -1.61 10.84
N GLN A 88 -3.40 -2.32 11.19
CA GLN A 88 -2.44 -2.91 10.27
C GLN A 88 -1.79 -4.12 10.95
N ASP A 89 -1.70 -5.24 10.23
CA ASP A 89 -1.04 -6.48 10.70
C ASP A 89 -1.49 -6.98 12.10
N GLY A 90 -2.76 -6.72 12.44
CA GLY A 90 -3.35 -7.10 13.73
C GLY A 90 -3.14 -6.10 14.86
N ASP A 91 -2.38 -5.03 14.63
CA ASP A 91 -2.18 -3.94 15.58
C ASP A 91 -3.17 -2.79 15.35
N ILE A 92 -3.67 -2.22 16.44
CA ILE A 92 -4.43 -0.97 16.42
C ILE A 92 -3.45 0.18 16.52
N ILE A 93 -3.53 1.09 15.55
CA ILE A 93 -2.64 2.23 15.43
C ILE A 93 -3.44 3.50 15.75
N GLU A 94 -2.96 4.28 16.71
CA GLU A 94 -3.48 5.62 16.97
C GLU A 94 -2.74 6.64 16.10
N CYS A 95 -3.50 7.36 15.27
CA CYS A 95 -3.06 8.46 14.45
C CYS A 95 -3.70 9.78 14.93
N ARG A 96 -3.30 10.89 14.32
CA ARG A 96 -3.87 12.23 14.56
C ARG A 96 -4.26 12.88 13.25
N CYS A 97 -5.34 13.66 13.22
CA CYS A 97 -5.78 14.41 12.06
C CYS A 97 -6.39 15.77 12.44
N GLU A 98 -6.56 16.67 11.47
CA GLU A 98 -7.29 17.93 11.68
C GLU A 98 -8.80 17.73 11.60
N GLU A 99 -9.26 16.86 10.71
CA GLU A 99 -10.67 16.55 10.46
C GLU A 99 -10.80 15.05 10.17
N PRO A 100 -11.72 14.32 10.83
CA PRO A 100 -11.87 12.90 10.62
C PRO A 100 -12.60 12.58 9.31
N GLY A 101 -12.30 11.41 8.74
CA GLY A 101 -13.00 10.83 7.59
C GLY A 101 -12.38 11.16 6.23
N TYR A 102 -12.82 10.47 5.19
CA TYR A 102 -12.38 10.72 3.81
C TYR A 102 -12.89 12.10 3.33
N PRO A 103 -12.11 12.87 2.55
CA PRO A 103 -10.78 12.59 1.99
C PRO A 103 -9.61 13.18 2.81
N ASN A 104 -9.72 13.20 4.15
CA ASN A 104 -8.67 13.76 4.99
C ASN A 104 -7.49 12.81 5.15
N VAL A 105 -6.35 13.39 5.55
CA VAL A 105 -5.08 12.71 5.70
C VAL A 105 -4.58 12.93 7.13
N THR A 106 -4.06 11.87 7.75
CA THR A 106 -3.49 11.95 9.09
C THR A 106 -2.18 12.74 9.10
N HIS A 107 -1.73 13.17 10.27
CA HIS A 107 -0.48 13.94 10.42
C HIS A 107 0.75 13.16 9.95
N ASP A 108 0.71 11.83 10.02
CA ASP A 108 1.73 10.93 9.49
C ASP A 108 1.52 10.56 8.01
N GLY A 109 0.53 11.15 7.34
CA GLY A 109 0.37 11.10 5.89
C GLY A 109 -0.54 9.99 5.36
N ARG A 110 -1.29 9.29 6.22
CA ARG A 110 -2.17 8.19 5.80
C ARG A 110 -3.52 8.72 5.32
N MET A 111 -3.98 8.23 4.17
CA MET A 111 -5.34 8.53 3.67
C MET A 111 -6.39 7.90 4.57
N MET A 112 -7.36 8.71 5.01
CA MET A 112 -8.46 8.23 5.85
C MET A 112 -9.59 7.61 5.02
N TYR A 113 -9.34 6.46 4.39
CA TYR A 113 -10.37 5.73 3.67
C TYR A 113 -11.53 5.33 4.59
N GLU A 114 -12.74 5.31 4.00
CA GLU A 114 -13.92 4.77 4.66
C GLU A 114 -13.67 3.32 5.12
N ASN A 115 -14.18 2.97 6.30
CA ASN A 115 -14.01 1.65 6.93
C ASN A 115 -12.57 1.24 7.30
N ARG A 116 -11.61 2.17 7.28
CA ARG A 116 -10.24 1.95 7.77
C ARG A 116 -9.83 2.87 8.90
N PHE A 117 -10.50 4.01 9.05
CA PHE A 117 -10.26 4.97 10.11
C PHE A 117 -11.56 5.32 10.84
N SER A 118 -11.51 5.40 12.17
CA SER A 118 -12.62 5.89 12.99
C SER A 118 -12.09 6.59 14.24
N THR A 119 -12.86 7.52 14.78
CA THR A 119 -12.63 8.07 16.12
C THR A 119 -13.09 7.11 17.22
N ASP A 120 -13.88 6.08 16.88
CA ASP A 120 -14.29 5.01 17.78
C ASP A 120 -13.33 3.80 17.65
N ILE A 121 -12.52 3.58 18.69
CA ILE A 121 -11.59 2.45 18.74
C ILE A 121 -12.31 1.09 18.67
N GLN A 122 -13.52 0.96 19.20
CA GLN A 122 -14.25 -0.32 19.18
C GLN A 122 -14.68 -0.70 17.77
N GLU A 123 -15.05 0.31 16.97
CA GLU A 123 -15.34 0.11 15.56
C GLU A 123 -14.10 -0.38 14.79
N VAL A 124 -12.94 0.22 15.02
CA VAL A 124 -11.68 -0.20 14.38
C VAL A 124 -11.26 -1.60 14.82
N VAL A 125 -11.41 -1.94 16.10
CA VAL A 125 -11.16 -3.30 16.61
C VAL A 125 -12.07 -4.32 15.94
N ARG A 126 -13.33 -3.97 15.68
CA ARG A 126 -14.26 -4.85 14.95
C ARG A 126 -13.80 -5.05 13.50
N TRP A 127 -13.39 -3.99 12.81
CA TRP A 127 -12.85 -4.12 11.46
C TRP A 127 -11.58 -4.98 11.42
N ALA A 128 -10.65 -4.76 12.34
CA ALA A 128 -9.41 -5.55 12.43
C ALA A 128 -9.68 -7.04 12.65
N LYS A 129 -10.62 -7.40 13.53
CA LYS A 129 -11.02 -8.79 13.76
C LYS A 129 -11.62 -9.44 12.52
N ASN A 130 -12.54 -8.75 11.86
CA ASN A 130 -13.18 -9.26 10.64
C ASN A 130 -12.14 -9.45 9.52
N ASP A 131 -11.19 -8.53 9.37
CA ASP A 131 -10.11 -8.62 8.39
C ASP A 131 -9.24 -9.86 8.62
N LEU A 132 -8.81 -10.09 9.87
CA LEU A 132 -8.03 -11.26 10.26
C LEU A 132 -8.80 -12.58 10.09
N GLU A 133 -10.10 -12.60 10.38
CA GLU A 133 -10.96 -13.76 10.18
C GLU A 133 -11.04 -14.13 8.70
N ILE A 134 -11.33 -13.16 7.83
CA ILE A 134 -11.36 -13.34 6.37
C ILE A 134 -10.01 -13.83 5.85
N TRP A 135 -8.92 -13.24 6.34
CA TRP A 135 -7.56 -13.65 5.96
C TRP A 135 -7.27 -15.09 6.36
N SER A 136 -7.60 -15.48 7.60
CA SER A 136 -7.44 -16.84 8.10
C SER A 136 -8.22 -17.86 7.25
N ASP A 137 -9.49 -17.58 6.96
CA ASP A 137 -10.34 -18.45 6.14
C ASP A 137 -9.77 -18.65 4.72
N ASN A 138 -9.22 -17.58 4.13
CA ASN A 138 -8.59 -17.65 2.82
C ASN A 138 -7.29 -18.47 2.84
N LEU A 139 -6.50 -18.33 3.90
CA LEU A 139 -5.30 -19.15 4.08
C LEU A 139 -5.63 -20.63 4.24
N ASP A 140 -6.67 -20.97 5.01
CA ASP A 140 -7.11 -22.36 5.18
C ASP A 140 -7.53 -22.98 3.85
N LYS A 141 -8.31 -22.26 3.04
CA LYS A 141 -8.67 -22.70 1.68
C LYS A 141 -7.42 -22.89 0.82
N HIS A 142 -6.48 -21.95 0.87
CA HIS A 142 -5.25 -22.05 0.10
C HIS A 142 -4.39 -23.26 0.51
N ILE A 143 -4.32 -23.56 1.81
CA ILE A 143 -3.65 -24.75 2.33
C ILE A 143 -4.29 -26.02 1.77
N GLN A 144 -5.63 -26.11 1.76
CA GLN A 144 -6.35 -27.26 1.20
C GLN A 144 -6.03 -27.45 -0.29
N GLU A 145 -6.09 -26.38 -1.09
CA GLU A 145 -5.74 -26.44 -2.52
C GLU A 145 -4.30 -26.91 -2.75
N LEU A 146 -3.35 -26.45 -1.93
CA LEU A 146 -1.95 -26.87 -2.02
C LEU A 146 -1.76 -28.34 -1.63
N GLN A 147 -2.50 -28.83 -0.64
CA GLN A 147 -2.48 -30.24 -0.25
C GLN A 147 -2.99 -31.15 -1.38
N GLU A 148 -4.09 -30.78 -2.03
CA GLU A 148 -4.63 -31.53 -3.18
C GLU A 148 -3.62 -31.59 -4.34
N LYS A 149 -2.96 -30.46 -4.64
CA LYS A 149 -1.91 -30.39 -5.66
C LYS A 149 -0.72 -31.28 -5.31
N LEU A 150 -0.31 -31.28 -4.04
CA LEU A 150 0.79 -32.11 -3.55
C LEU A 150 0.46 -33.60 -3.69
N ASP A 151 -0.75 -34.02 -3.33
CA ASP A 151 -1.18 -35.40 -3.43
C ASP A 151 -1.27 -35.88 -4.87
N SER A 152 -1.78 -35.03 -5.77
CA SER A 152 -1.77 -35.30 -7.22
C SER A 152 -0.35 -35.47 -7.77
N ALA A 153 0.58 -34.59 -7.38
CA ALA A 153 1.99 -34.69 -7.78
C ALA A 153 2.65 -35.97 -7.23
N ARG A 154 2.36 -36.35 -5.98
CA ARG A 154 2.85 -37.60 -5.38
C ARG A 154 2.33 -38.84 -6.11
N SER A 155 1.05 -38.86 -6.47
CA SER A 155 0.45 -39.94 -7.26
C SER A 155 1.11 -40.07 -8.64
N THR A 156 1.34 -38.94 -9.29
CA THR A 156 2.03 -38.86 -10.58
C THR A 156 3.47 -39.37 -10.48
N LEU A 157 4.22 -38.95 -9.45
CA LEU A 157 5.58 -39.42 -9.19
C LEU A 157 5.64 -40.93 -8.95
N LYS A 158 4.71 -41.47 -8.13
CA LYS A 158 4.62 -42.92 -7.88
C LYS A 158 4.40 -43.69 -9.18
N THR A 159 3.50 -43.19 -10.02
CA THR A 159 3.20 -43.79 -11.33
C THR A 159 4.42 -43.74 -12.25
N ALA A 160 5.10 -42.59 -12.34
CA ALA A 160 6.30 -42.43 -13.14
C ALA A 160 7.44 -43.36 -12.68
N LYS A 161 7.68 -43.46 -11.37
CA LYS A 161 8.65 -44.40 -10.78
C LYS A 161 8.32 -45.85 -11.13
N SER A 162 7.06 -46.26 -10.97
CA SER A 162 6.63 -47.63 -11.31
C SER A 162 6.87 -47.95 -12.80
N LYS A 163 6.51 -47.02 -13.69
CA LYS A 163 6.78 -47.14 -15.13
C LYS A 163 8.27 -47.24 -15.44
N TYR A 164 9.09 -46.42 -14.79
CA TYR A 164 10.54 -46.44 -14.94
C TYR A 164 11.13 -47.79 -14.47
N PHE A 165 10.76 -48.27 -13.28
CA PHE A 165 11.22 -49.58 -12.78
C PHE A 165 10.83 -50.72 -13.72
N LYS A 166 9.60 -50.72 -14.25
CA LYS A 166 9.18 -51.70 -15.24
C LYS A 166 10.06 -51.64 -16.48
N LEU A 167 10.33 -50.43 -17.00
CA LEU A 167 11.17 -50.25 -18.18
C LEU A 167 12.59 -50.79 -17.97
N CYS A 168 13.21 -50.50 -16.82
CA CYS A 168 14.53 -51.04 -16.48
C CYS A 168 14.54 -52.56 -16.31
N PHE A 169 13.46 -53.15 -15.80
CA PHE A 169 13.34 -54.60 -15.69
C PHE A 169 13.17 -55.26 -17.06
N ASP A 170 12.32 -54.71 -17.91
CA ASP A 170 12.05 -55.23 -19.27
C ASP A 170 13.27 -55.03 -20.21
N HIS A 171 14.13 -54.04 -19.94
CA HIS A 171 15.32 -53.71 -20.71
C HIS A 171 16.53 -53.44 -19.79
N PRO A 172 17.23 -54.49 -19.32
CA PRO A 172 18.42 -54.33 -18.50
C PRO A 172 19.55 -53.71 -19.30
N ASP A 173 20.28 -52.78 -18.68
CA ASP A 173 21.54 -52.29 -19.25
C ASP A 173 22.55 -53.46 -19.29
N THR A 174 23.25 -53.61 -20.42
CA THR A 174 24.19 -54.71 -20.70
C THR A 174 25.54 -54.49 -20.04
#